data_AF-A0A811TAD3-F1
#
_entry.id   AF-A0A811TAD3-F1
#
_cell.length_a   1.000
_cell.length_b   1.000
_cell.length_c   1.000
_cell.angle_alpha   90.00
_cell.angle_beta   90.00
_cell.angle_gamma   90.00
#
_symmetry.space_group_name_H-M   'P 1'
#
loop_
_entity.id
_entity.type
_entity.pdbx_description
1 polymer ?
#
loop_
_entity_poly.entity_id
_entity_poly.type
_entity_poly.pdbx_seq_one_letter_code
_entity_poly.pdbx_strand_id
1 'polypeptide(L)'
;MDLVDLIKNTANELTIIGTMPLYDELVDCSEEIYRALVQNQNLHLNIFYEDDSNLFYQSLSTDTSVARSRVSFAKLRESRDRVSRLREFVMKCAATPEEKKLLVERLQVEQVNLRLSLNAIRSDKELYICPVSVEVPSVQMYHHIEYNDVWYSLVNEYIDFYTDEQKGRIYQSNPSDEMLVMYDKNGVPRGIFPRKAFYNTDFQRYSVWLFIFNRKGEMLLHQRSKKATDNWELWDKSAGGHVDIGDVSTAVSAERELIEELYLPNAEFTKYMMENRSDIINLGVWNPKKRGYERVLSDIHNFGPYDWAYFYLDGPISRTSKRRYRNNPNAKMGIKETKFISDVFLFIAPAKIIDSEEAANKLSGEVSLNRTLKTIPEIVHWIEDEKSKGNETEVFTDDLLYIMDYMRDTLEEFSEKIKVTFSE
;
A
#
# COMPACT_ATOMS: atom_id res chain seq x y z
N MET A 1 -14.58 3.14 35.33
CA MET A 1 -13.19 3.54 35.06
C MET A 1 -13.22 4.98 34.58
N ASP A 2 -12.34 5.84 35.09
CA ASP A 2 -12.16 7.21 34.59
C ASP A 2 -10.88 7.25 33.74
N LEU A 3 -11.02 7.55 32.45
CA LEU A 3 -9.91 7.52 31.49
C LEU A 3 -8.88 8.62 31.78
N VAL A 4 -9.33 9.80 32.21
CA VAL A 4 -8.46 10.94 32.51
C VAL A 4 -7.58 10.63 33.71
N ASP A 5 -8.18 10.06 34.75
CA ASP A 5 -7.43 9.64 35.93
C ASP A 5 -6.46 8.50 35.60
N LEU A 6 -6.86 7.56 34.73
CA LEU A 6 -5.97 6.48 34.28
C LEU A 6 -4.73 7.04 33.55
N ILE A 7 -4.93 7.96 32.61
CA ILE A 7 -3.84 8.61 31.86
C ILE A 7 -2.89 9.35 32.81
N LYS A 8 -3.42 10.12 33.76
CA LYS A 8 -2.61 10.90 34.71
C LYS A 8 -1.80 10.04 35.67
N ASN A 9 -2.33 8.88 36.06
CA ASN A 9 -1.72 8.00 37.03
C ASN A 9 -0.80 6.93 36.40
N THR A 10 -0.80 6.80 35.07
CA THR A 10 0.11 5.88 34.36
C THR A 10 1.55 6.39 34.46
N ALA A 11 2.47 5.54 34.90
CA ALA A 11 3.87 5.89 35.08
C ALA A 11 4.68 5.78 33.77
N ASN A 12 4.50 4.70 33.00
CA ASN A 12 5.36 4.42 31.84
C ASN A 12 4.59 4.18 30.56
N GLU A 13 3.59 3.30 30.56
CA GLU A 13 2.91 2.90 29.33
C GLU A 13 1.41 2.72 29.53
N LEU A 14 0.63 3.39 28.68
CA LEU A 14 -0.80 3.17 28.53
C LEU A 14 -1.06 2.67 27.11
N THR A 15 -1.59 1.46 26.98
CA THR A 15 -1.94 0.86 25.69
C THR A 15 -3.43 0.56 25.65
N ILE A 16 -4.12 1.05 24.62
CA ILE A 16 -5.55 0.87 24.37
C ILE A 16 -5.72 0.09 23.06
N ILE A 17 -6.34 -1.09 23.13
CA ILE A 17 -6.71 -1.93 21.99
C ILE A 17 -8.23 -1.87 21.83
N GLY A 18 -8.72 -1.34 20.72
CA GLY A 18 -10.14 -1.06 20.52
C GLY A 18 -10.60 0.16 21.32
N THR A 19 -11.13 1.16 20.64
CA THR A 19 -11.47 2.46 21.22
C THR A 19 -12.97 2.74 21.19
N MET A 20 -13.77 1.85 20.63
CA MET A 20 -15.21 2.01 20.52
C MET A 20 -15.93 2.39 21.83
N PRO A 21 -15.61 1.79 23.00
CA PRO A 21 -16.25 2.20 24.26
C PRO A 21 -15.75 3.54 24.81
N LEU A 22 -14.74 4.15 24.18
CA LEU A 22 -13.99 5.32 24.65
C LEU A 22 -13.98 6.48 23.64
N TYR A 23 -14.78 6.41 22.57
CA TYR A 23 -14.68 7.37 21.47
C TYR A 23 -14.88 8.81 21.91
N ASP A 24 -15.89 9.08 22.74
CA ASP A 24 -16.16 10.44 23.20
C ASP A 24 -15.12 10.85 24.25
N GLU A 25 -14.81 9.97 25.20
CA GLU A 25 -13.83 10.23 26.25
C GLU A 25 -12.44 10.57 25.70
N LEU A 26 -11.95 9.82 24.72
CA LEU A 26 -10.62 10.04 24.10
C LEU A 26 -10.54 11.38 23.37
N VAL A 27 -11.63 11.81 22.74
CA VAL A 27 -11.66 13.08 22.01
C VAL A 27 -11.79 14.25 23.00
N ASP A 28 -12.66 14.10 23.99
CA ASP A 28 -12.93 15.12 24.99
C ASP A 28 -11.72 15.35 25.91
N CYS A 29 -10.89 14.33 26.15
CA CYS A 29 -9.67 14.45 26.96
C CYS A 29 -8.38 14.71 26.18
N SER A 30 -8.46 15.19 24.94
CA SER A 30 -7.28 15.40 24.07
C SER A 30 -6.27 16.41 24.65
N GLU A 31 -6.73 17.47 25.34
CA GLU A 31 -5.85 18.41 26.05
C GLU A 31 -5.17 17.75 27.27
N GLU A 32 -5.89 16.92 28.01
CA GLU A 32 -5.38 16.17 29.15
C GLU A 32 -4.30 15.17 28.73
N ILE A 33 -4.49 14.49 27.59
CA ILE A 33 -3.48 13.63 26.98
C ILE A 33 -2.21 14.41 26.69
N TYR A 34 -2.34 15.58 26.05
CA TYR A 34 -1.20 16.46 25.80
C TYR A 34 -0.49 16.86 27.10
N ARG A 35 -1.23 17.34 28.11
CA ARG A 35 -0.68 17.75 29.42
C ARG A 35 0.03 16.58 30.12
N ALA A 36 -0.55 15.38 30.10
CA ALA A 36 0.05 14.20 30.70
C ALA A 36 1.37 13.81 30.02
N LEU A 37 1.43 13.82 28.69
CA LEU A 37 2.65 13.53 27.94
C LEU A 37 3.75 14.58 28.19
N VAL A 38 3.39 15.85 28.36
CA VAL A 38 4.37 16.91 28.68
C VAL A 38 4.88 16.80 30.12
N GLN A 39 3.99 16.51 31.07
CA GLN A 39 4.33 16.42 32.50
C GLN A 39 5.11 15.13 32.83
N ASN A 40 4.76 14.02 32.20
CA ASN A 40 5.45 12.74 32.37
C ASN A 40 6.24 12.40 31.09
N GLN A 41 7.55 12.61 31.13
CA GLN A 41 8.45 12.33 30.00
C GLN A 41 8.63 10.84 29.72
N ASN A 42 8.32 9.97 30.69
CA ASN A 42 8.43 8.52 30.53
C ASN A 42 7.16 7.88 29.95
N LEU A 43 6.04 8.61 29.96
CA LEU A 43 4.76 8.10 29.48
C LEU A 43 4.78 7.91 27.97
N HIS A 44 4.43 6.70 27.54
CA HIS A 44 4.12 6.31 26.17
C HIS A 44 2.62 5.95 26.10
N LEU A 45 1.94 6.45 25.08
CA LEU A 45 0.52 6.23 24.85
C LEU A 45 0.33 5.57 23.48
N ASN A 46 -0.16 4.33 23.49
CA ASN A 46 -0.44 3.58 22.27
C ASN A 46 -1.96 3.37 22.15
N ILE A 47 -2.56 3.90 21.09
CA ILE A 47 -3.99 3.83 20.85
C ILE A 47 -4.23 3.13 19.52
N PHE A 48 -4.90 1.99 19.59
CA PHE A 48 -5.18 1.13 18.46
C PHE A 48 -6.68 1.05 18.24
N TYR A 49 -7.17 1.62 17.15
CA TYR A 49 -8.61 1.78 16.88
C TYR A 49 -9.09 0.88 15.72
N GLU A 50 -10.40 0.75 15.58
CA GLU A 50 -11.06 -0.16 14.64
C GLU A 50 -10.91 0.27 13.17
N ASP A 51 -10.81 -0.71 12.27
CA ASP A 51 -11.01 -0.50 10.82
C ASP A 51 -12.50 -0.48 10.43
N ASP A 52 -12.76 -0.15 9.17
CA ASP A 52 -14.13 -0.11 8.62
C ASP A 52 -14.82 -1.48 8.69
N SER A 53 -14.08 -2.60 8.58
CA SER A 53 -14.65 -3.94 8.68
C SER A 53 -15.22 -4.21 10.07
N ASN A 54 -14.45 -3.94 11.13
CA ASN A 54 -14.89 -4.09 12.51
C ASN A 54 -16.13 -3.22 12.79
N LEU A 55 -16.13 -1.95 12.34
CA LEU A 55 -17.27 -1.05 12.51
C LEU A 55 -18.50 -1.50 11.73
N PHE A 56 -18.31 -2.02 10.52
CA PHE A 56 -19.41 -2.56 9.73
C PHE A 56 -20.06 -3.75 10.44
N TYR A 57 -19.26 -4.71 10.93
CA TYR A 57 -19.79 -5.85 11.70
C TYR A 57 -20.52 -5.42 12.97
N GLN A 58 -20.01 -4.41 13.70
CA GLN A 58 -20.71 -3.86 14.85
C GLN A 58 -22.03 -3.15 14.46
N SER A 59 -22.06 -2.46 13.31
CA SER A 59 -23.29 -1.81 12.85
C SER A 59 -24.39 -2.82 12.52
N LEU A 60 -24.02 -4.02 12.06
CA LEU A 60 -24.97 -5.11 11.81
C LEU A 60 -25.51 -5.68 13.12
N SER A 61 -24.66 -5.83 14.14
CA SER A 61 -25.09 -6.37 15.43
C SER A 61 -26.03 -5.41 16.18
N THR A 62 -25.88 -4.11 15.94
CA THR A 62 -26.70 -3.04 16.52
C THR A 62 -27.93 -2.68 15.69
N ASP A 63 -28.25 -3.41 14.61
CA ASP A 63 -29.47 -3.15 13.85
C ASP A 63 -30.73 -3.56 14.64
N THR A 64 -31.78 -2.73 14.52
CA THR A 64 -33.09 -2.85 15.18
C THR A 64 -33.85 -4.14 14.95
N SER A 65 -33.44 -4.96 13.98
CA SER A 65 -34.00 -6.30 13.79
C SER A 65 -33.44 -7.34 14.79
N VAL A 66 -32.31 -7.05 15.45
CA VAL A 66 -31.57 -8.02 16.29
C VAL A 66 -31.14 -7.44 17.65
N ALA A 67 -30.91 -6.13 17.79
CA ALA A 67 -30.46 -5.49 19.03
C ALA A 67 -31.37 -4.36 19.53
N ARG A 68 -31.22 -4.02 20.83
CA ARG A 68 -32.00 -2.99 21.51
C ARG A 68 -31.54 -1.57 21.20
N SER A 69 -30.33 -1.39 20.69
CA SER A 69 -29.69 -0.08 20.47
C SER A 69 -29.25 0.08 19.02
N ARG A 70 -29.87 1.00 18.27
CA ARG A 70 -29.52 1.28 16.87
C ARG A 70 -28.31 2.20 16.75
N VAL A 71 -27.24 1.73 16.10
CA VAL A 71 -26.11 2.60 15.71
C VAL A 71 -25.72 2.31 14.27
N SER A 72 -25.69 3.34 13.42
CA SER A 72 -25.31 3.18 12.01
C SER A 72 -23.80 3.07 11.86
N PHE A 73 -23.34 2.38 10.81
CA PHE A 73 -21.93 2.38 10.40
C PHE A 73 -21.38 3.80 10.24
N ALA A 74 -22.16 4.71 9.62
CA ALA A 74 -21.75 6.10 9.44
C ALA A 74 -21.44 6.80 10.77
N LYS A 75 -22.25 6.59 11.81
CA LYS A 75 -22.03 7.16 13.14
C LYS A 75 -20.79 6.57 13.82
N LEU A 76 -20.62 5.25 13.76
CA LEU A 76 -19.43 4.59 14.30
C LEU A 76 -18.15 5.09 13.62
N ARG A 77 -18.18 5.21 12.30
CA ARG A 77 -17.07 5.71 11.49
C ARG A 77 -16.72 7.16 11.84
N GLU A 78 -17.72 8.02 11.99
CA GLU A 78 -17.50 9.42 12.39
C GLU A 78 -16.78 9.51 13.74
N SER A 79 -17.19 8.73 14.73
CA SER A 79 -16.55 8.66 16.04
C SER A 79 -15.10 8.14 15.95
N ARG A 80 -14.87 7.06 15.20
CA ARG A 80 -13.53 6.51 14.94
C ARG A 80 -12.62 7.53 14.25
N ASP A 81 -13.14 8.25 13.25
CA ASP A 81 -12.40 9.28 12.50
C ASP A 81 -12.01 10.49 13.38
N ARG A 82 -12.73 10.74 14.48
CA ARG A 82 -12.29 11.73 15.49
C ARG A 82 -11.07 11.22 16.26
N VAL A 83 -11.06 9.95 16.66
CA VAL A 83 -9.93 9.31 17.34
C VAL A 83 -8.70 9.23 16.45
N SER A 84 -8.85 8.92 15.16
CA SER A 84 -7.70 8.84 14.22
C SER A 84 -6.94 10.17 14.09
N ARG A 85 -7.63 11.30 14.31
CA ARG A 85 -7.05 12.65 14.32
C ARG A 85 -6.45 13.08 15.66
N LEU A 86 -6.58 12.27 16.71
CA LEU A 86 -6.11 12.62 18.06
C LEU A 86 -4.63 13.01 18.08
N ARG A 87 -3.80 12.28 17.32
CA ARG A 87 -2.37 12.58 17.17
C ARG A 87 -2.17 13.99 16.62
N GLU A 88 -2.89 14.37 15.56
CA GLU A 88 -2.80 15.71 14.98
C GLU A 88 -3.23 16.81 15.97
N PHE A 89 -4.30 16.56 16.75
CA PHE A 89 -4.75 17.50 17.77
C PHE A 89 -3.68 17.70 18.85
N VAL A 90 -3.12 16.62 19.40
CA VAL A 90 -2.05 16.69 20.40
C VAL A 90 -0.82 17.41 19.85
N MET A 91 -0.44 17.16 18.58
CA MET A 91 0.67 17.87 17.94
C MET A 91 0.40 19.36 17.72
N LYS A 92 -0.86 19.78 17.57
CA LYS A 92 -1.23 21.21 17.45
C LYS A 92 -1.11 21.94 18.78
N CYS A 93 -1.23 21.26 19.91
CA CYS A 93 -1.05 21.84 21.24
C CYS A 93 0.41 22.16 21.59
N ALA A 94 1.37 21.44 20.99
CA ALA A 94 2.79 21.62 21.25
C ALA A 94 3.30 23.01 20.87
N ALA A 95 4.02 23.66 21.77
CA ALA A 95 4.50 25.03 21.61
C ALA A 95 5.76 25.12 20.74
N THR A 96 6.59 24.07 20.71
CA THR A 96 7.87 24.06 19.98
C THR A 96 8.02 22.85 19.03
N PRO A 97 8.87 22.95 17.99
CA PRO A 97 9.22 21.80 17.13
C PRO A 97 9.84 20.63 17.89
N GLU A 98 10.67 20.91 18.89
CA GLU A 98 11.32 19.89 19.73
C GLU A 98 10.29 19.11 20.55
N GLU A 99 9.31 19.81 21.11
CA GLU A 99 8.19 19.21 21.83
C GLU A 99 7.35 18.31 20.90
N LYS A 100 7.04 18.79 19.69
CA LYS A 100 6.34 17.96 18.67
C LYS A 100 7.10 16.68 18.37
N LYS A 101 8.42 16.76 18.22
CA LYS A 101 9.26 15.57 17.98
C LYS A 101 9.14 14.56 19.13
N LEU A 102 9.24 15.02 20.37
CA LEU A 102 9.11 14.16 21.55
C LEU A 102 7.72 13.54 21.71
N LEU A 103 6.67 14.27 21.32
CA LEU A 103 5.30 13.75 21.34
C LEU A 103 5.08 12.71 20.23
N VAL A 104 5.64 12.93 19.04
CA VAL A 104 5.56 11.98 17.92
C VAL A 104 6.13 10.60 18.28
N GLU A 105 7.21 10.57 19.06
CA GLU A 105 7.86 9.33 19.49
C GLU A 105 7.07 8.59 20.57
N ARG A 106 6.22 9.29 21.34
CA ARG A 106 5.53 8.75 22.52
C ARG A 106 4.01 8.61 22.38
N LEU A 107 3.41 9.19 21.35
CA LEU A 107 1.98 9.04 21.03
C LEU A 107 1.81 8.29 19.71
N GLN A 108 1.37 7.05 19.81
CA GLN A 108 0.99 6.21 18.68
C GLN A 108 -0.52 6.13 18.58
N VAL A 109 -1.05 6.40 17.39
CA VAL A 109 -2.49 6.31 17.09
C VAL A 109 -2.60 5.62 15.74
N GLU A 110 -2.89 4.32 15.74
CA GLU A 110 -2.85 3.45 14.56
C GLU A 110 -4.15 2.65 14.41
N GLN A 111 -4.60 2.44 13.17
CA GLN A 111 -5.76 1.61 12.87
C GLN A 111 -5.36 0.13 12.91
N VAL A 112 -6.21 -0.73 13.47
CA VAL A 112 -6.05 -2.19 13.45
C VAL A 112 -6.89 -2.80 12.34
N ASN A 113 -6.24 -3.40 11.34
CA ASN A 113 -6.91 -4.06 10.21
C ASN A 113 -7.13 -5.57 10.45
N LEU A 114 -6.79 -6.06 11.63
CA LEU A 114 -7.22 -7.37 12.10
C LEU A 114 -8.55 -7.25 12.85
N ARG A 115 -9.27 -8.36 12.95
CA ARG A 115 -10.46 -8.44 13.79
C ARG A 115 -10.09 -8.16 15.24
N LEU A 116 -10.79 -7.23 15.88
CA LEU A 116 -10.71 -6.98 17.31
C LEU A 116 -11.80 -7.79 18.02
N SER A 117 -11.38 -8.76 18.82
CA SER A 117 -12.30 -9.62 19.56
C SER A 117 -12.61 -9.11 20.97
N LEU A 118 -11.76 -8.23 21.48
CA LEU A 118 -11.80 -7.67 22.83
C LEU A 118 -11.29 -6.23 22.77
N ASN A 119 -11.96 -5.32 23.48
CA ASN A 119 -11.36 -4.04 23.83
C ASN A 119 -10.56 -4.22 25.12
N ALA A 120 -9.33 -3.74 25.15
CA ALA A 120 -8.43 -3.90 26.29
C ALA A 120 -7.64 -2.63 26.57
N ILE A 121 -7.35 -2.37 27.84
CA ILE A 121 -6.50 -1.29 28.28
C ILE A 121 -5.46 -1.88 29.23
N ARG A 122 -4.19 -1.57 28.98
CA ARG A 122 -3.09 -1.85 29.90
C ARG A 122 -2.46 -0.54 30.33
N SER A 123 -2.51 -0.28 31.63
CA SER A 123 -1.89 0.87 32.29
C SER A 123 -0.81 0.36 33.24
N ASP A 124 0.44 0.33 32.80
CA ASP A 124 1.54 -0.37 33.46
C ASP A 124 1.19 -1.85 33.76
N LYS A 125 0.73 -2.16 34.99
CA LYS A 125 0.33 -3.50 35.44
C LYS A 125 -1.18 -3.69 35.55
N GLU A 126 -1.95 -2.60 35.49
CA GLU A 126 -3.40 -2.65 35.62
C GLU A 126 -4.01 -3.01 34.25
N LEU A 127 -4.94 -3.97 34.25
CA LEU A 127 -5.61 -4.43 33.04
C LEU A 127 -7.11 -4.20 33.13
N TYR A 128 -7.68 -3.68 32.05
CA TYR A 128 -9.11 -3.51 31.90
C TYR A 128 -9.56 -4.13 30.58
N ILE A 129 -10.69 -4.82 30.59
CA ILE A 129 -11.25 -5.42 29.38
C ILE A 129 -12.72 -5.07 29.22
N CYS A 130 -13.16 -4.91 27.97
CA CYS A 130 -14.54 -4.72 27.60
C CYS A 130 -14.86 -5.59 26.37
N PRO A 131 -15.58 -6.71 26.55
CA PRO A 131 -15.96 -7.59 25.44
C PRO A 131 -16.74 -6.87 24.35
N VAL A 132 -16.44 -7.19 23.09
CA VAL A 132 -17.25 -6.72 21.95
C VAL A 132 -18.56 -7.52 21.95
N SER A 133 -19.69 -6.81 21.95
CA SER A 133 -21.02 -7.41 22.09
C SER A 133 -21.98 -6.97 20.98
N VAL A 134 -23.25 -7.41 21.06
CA VAL A 134 -24.30 -6.97 20.12
C VAL A 134 -24.74 -5.52 20.33
N GLU A 135 -24.41 -4.93 21.48
CA GLU A 135 -24.63 -3.52 21.77
C GLU A 135 -23.31 -2.76 21.67
N VAL A 136 -23.37 -1.46 21.38
CA VAL A 136 -22.16 -0.60 21.42
C VAL A 136 -21.70 -0.53 22.87
N PRO A 137 -20.48 -0.99 23.19
CA PRO A 137 -19.98 -0.95 24.55
C PRO A 137 -19.79 0.49 25.03
N SER A 138 -19.85 0.68 26.33
CA SER A 138 -19.59 1.98 26.99
C SER A 138 -18.43 1.85 27.97
N VAL A 139 -17.83 2.97 28.36
CA VAL A 139 -16.73 3.01 29.33
C VAL A 139 -17.08 2.35 30.67
N GLN A 140 -18.36 2.33 31.07
CA GLN A 140 -18.81 1.68 32.30
C GLN A 140 -18.77 0.14 32.23
N MET A 141 -18.62 -0.43 31.03
CA MET A 141 -18.57 -1.89 30.81
C MET A 141 -17.14 -2.46 30.89
N TYR A 142 -16.13 -1.63 31.17
CA TYR A 142 -14.79 -2.12 31.45
C TYR A 142 -14.73 -2.83 32.80
N HIS A 143 -14.18 -4.04 32.80
CA HIS A 143 -13.89 -4.83 33.98
C HIS A 143 -12.39 -4.82 34.26
N HIS A 144 -12.02 -4.53 35.51
CA HIS A 144 -10.65 -4.67 35.99
C HIS A 144 -10.28 -6.16 36.10
N ILE A 145 -9.08 -6.52 35.65
CA ILE A 145 -8.53 -7.87 35.71
C ILE A 145 -7.36 -7.87 36.69
N GLU A 146 -7.57 -8.52 37.82
CA GLU A 146 -6.56 -8.68 38.87
C GLU A 146 -5.37 -9.51 38.37
N TYR A 147 -4.18 -9.27 38.91
CA TYR A 147 -2.94 -9.96 38.52
C TYR A 147 -3.02 -11.51 38.63
N ASN A 148 -3.82 -12.01 39.57
CA ASN A 148 -4.01 -13.44 39.82
C ASN A 148 -5.17 -14.06 39.02
N ASP A 149 -5.87 -13.28 38.21
CA ASP A 149 -6.95 -13.76 37.36
C ASP A 149 -6.40 -14.63 36.22
N VAL A 150 -7.12 -15.69 35.86
CA VAL A 150 -6.78 -16.60 34.76
C VAL A 150 -6.71 -15.89 33.40
N TRP A 151 -7.41 -14.76 33.24
CA TRP A 151 -7.38 -13.93 32.04
C TRP A 151 -6.18 -13.00 31.97
N TYR A 152 -5.48 -12.72 33.08
CA TYR A 152 -4.42 -11.70 33.12
C TYR A 152 -3.29 -11.97 32.12
N SER A 153 -2.80 -13.22 32.06
CA SER A 153 -1.75 -13.60 31.08
C SER A 153 -2.26 -13.52 29.65
N LEU A 154 -3.49 -14.01 29.41
CA LEU A 154 -4.08 -14.06 28.08
C LEU A 154 -4.33 -12.65 27.51
N VAL A 155 -4.79 -11.72 28.34
CA VAL A 155 -5.03 -10.32 27.94
C VAL A 155 -3.71 -9.61 27.67
N ASN A 156 -2.66 -9.86 28.47
CA ASN A 156 -1.33 -9.33 28.16
C ASN A 156 -0.80 -9.86 26.83
N GLU A 157 -0.89 -11.17 26.57
CA GLU A 157 -0.48 -11.77 25.31
C GLU A 157 -1.26 -11.19 24.12
N TYR A 158 -2.56 -10.93 24.31
CA TYR A 158 -3.39 -10.26 23.32
C TYR A 158 -2.89 -8.84 23.01
N ILE A 159 -2.64 -8.02 24.04
CA ILE A 159 -2.10 -6.66 23.85
C ILE A 159 -0.71 -6.70 23.22
N ASP A 160 0.17 -7.55 23.73
CA ASP A 160 1.54 -7.74 23.23
C ASP A 160 1.55 -8.15 21.76
N PHE A 161 0.61 -9.00 21.34
CA PHE A 161 0.46 -9.36 19.93
C PHE A 161 0.23 -8.13 19.05
N TYR A 162 -0.65 -7.20 19.43
CA TYR A 162 -0.92 -5.99 18.64
C TYR A 162 0.19 -4.95 18.73
N THR A 163 0.98 -4.91 19.80
CA THR A 163 2.09 -3.95 19.94
C THR A 163 3.40 -4.44 19.30
N ASP A 164 3.54 -5.75 19.06
CA ASP A 164 4.75 -6.37 18.53
C ASP A 164 4.90 -6.14 17.01
N GLU A 165 5.97 -5.44 16.64
CA GLU A 165 6.38 -5.07 15.26
C GLU A 165 6.55 -6.26 14.30
N GLN A 166 6.70 -7.48 14.82
CA GLN A 166 6.86 -8.69 14.02
C GLN A 166 5.59 -9.58 14.02
N LYS A 167 4.54 -9.17 14.76
CA LYS A 167 3.29 -9.92 14.90
C LYS A 167 2.09 -9.09 14.43
N GLY A 168 1.24 -8.63 15.35
CA GLY A 168 -0.01 -7.93 15.02
C GLY A 168 0.20 -6.54 14.43
N ARG A 169 1.30 -5.86 14.80
CA ARG A 169 1.58 -4.48 14.34
C ARG A 169 1.87 -4.36 12.84
N ILE A 170 2.27 -5.47 12.18
CA ILE A 170 2.42 -5.47 10.72
C ILE A 170 1.08 -5.27 10.00
N TYR A 171 -0.05 -5.51 10.67
CA TYR A 171 -1.39 -5.34 10.12
C TYR A 171 -2.03 -4.00 10.52
N GLN A 172 -1.30 -3.09 11.16
CA GLN A 172 -1.79 -1.76 11.53
C GLN A 172 -1.47 -0.71 10.49
N SER A 173 -2.31 0.31 10.34
CA SER A 173 -2.13 1.37 9.33
C SER A 173 -2.32 2.77 9.90
N ASN A 174 -1.67 3.74 9.26
CA ASN A 174 -1.98 5.15 9.41
C ASN A 174 -3.03 5.58 8.36
N PRO A 175 -3.73 6.71 8.54
CA PRO A 175 -4.71 7.19 7.57
C PRO A 175 -4.19 7.41 6.14
N SER A 176 -2.88 7.68 6.00
CA SER A 176 -2.22 7.90 4.70
C SER A 176 -1.59 6.64 4.10
N ASP A 177 -1.65 5.50 4.81
CA ASP A 177 -1.02 4.27 4.32
C ASP A 177 -1.83 3.67 3.17
N GLU A 178 -1.11 3.16 2.17
CA GLU A 178 -1.70 2.41 1.07
C GLU A 178 -2.28 1.06 1.56
N MET A 179 -3.57 0.87 1.29
CA MET A 179 -4.34 -0.31 1.69
C MET A 179 -4.60 -1.20 0.48
N LEU A 180 -4.29 -2.49 0.59
CA LEU A 180 -4.32 -3.45 -0.51
C LEU A 180 -5.22 -4.63 -0.19
N VAL A 181 -5.90 -5.17 -1.21
CA VAL A 181 -6.59 -6.45 -1.09
C VAL A 181 -5.58 -7.57 -0.93
N MET A 182 -5.75 -8.37 0.12
CA MET A 182 -4.96 -9.56 0.41
C MET A 182 -5.61 -10.79 -0.20
N TYR A 183 -4.84 -11.54 -0.97
CA TYR A 183 -5.25 -12.80 -1.57
C TYR A 183 -4.51 -13.97 -0.90
N ASP A 184 -5.20 -15.08 -0.70
CA ASP A 184 -4.54 -16.32 -0.29
C ASP A 184 -3.81 -17.00 -1.45
N LYS A 185 -3.16 -18.13 -1.16
CA LYS A 185 -2.42 -18.94 -2.15
C LYS A 185 -3.25 -19.47 -3.33
N ASN A 186 -4.58 -19.44 -3.23
CA ASN A 186 -5.48 -19.88 -4.28
C ASN A 186 -6.08 -18.69 -5.05
N GLY A 187 -5.58 -17.46 -4.82
CA GLY A 187 -6.11 -16.25 -5.45
C GLY A 187 -7.48 -15.83 -4.90
N VAL A 188 -7.85 -16.25 -3.70
CA VAL A 188 -9.12 -15.86 -3.07
C VAL A 188 -8.88 -14.63 -2.17
N PRO A 189 -9.64 -13.53 -2.33
CA PRO A 189 -9.51 -12.36 -1.47
C PRO A 189 -9.92 -12.68 -0.01
N ARG A 190 -9.14 -12.19 0.96
CA ARG A 190 -9.29 -12.47 2.41
C ARG A 190 -9.48 -11.23 3.29
N GLY A 191 -9.09 -10.06 2.81
CA GLY A 191 -9.25 -8.81 3.56
C GLY A 191 -8.47 -7.67 2.93
N ILE A 192 -8.49 -6.53 3.60
CA ILE A 192 -7.80 -5.31 3.18
C ILE A 192 -6.73 -4.99 4.24
N PHE A 193 -5.48 -4.87 3.80
CA PHE A 193 -4.33 -4.73 4.71
C PHE A 193 -3.29 -3.73 4.18
N PRO A 194 -2.51 -3.09 5.06
CA PRO A 194 -1.46 -2.18 4.63
C PRO A 194 -0.36 -2.92 3.87
N ARG A 195 0.32 -2.24 2.95
CA ARG A 195 1.42 -2.81 2.15
C ARG A 195 2.48 -3.58 2.96
N LYS A 196 2.78 -3.15 4.18
CA LYS A 196 3.78 -3.80 5.04
C LYS A 196 3.39 -5.22 5.50
N ALA A 197 2.10 -5.56 5.50
CA ALA A 197 1.57 -6.85 5.94
C ALA A 197 1.91 -8.02 4.99
N PHE A 198 2.42 -7.75 3.78
CA PHE A 198 2.62 -8.76 2.75
C PHE A 198 4.02 -9.38 2.74
N TYR A 199 5.00 -8.69 3.31
CA TYR A 199 6.40 -9.15 3.25
C TYR A 199 6.62 -10.39 4.12
N ASN A 200 7.30 -11.39 3.57
CA ASN A 200 7.59 -12.68 4.21
C ASN A 200 6.33 -13.44 4.65
N THR A 201 5.23 -13.28 3.92
CA THR A 201 3.99 -14.03 4.14
C THR A 201 3.65 -14.91 2.94
N ASP A 202 2.70 -15.83 3.14
CA ASP A 202 2.13 -16.62 2.04
C ASP A 202 1.04 -15.89 1.25
N PHE A 203 0.70 -14.66 1.67
CA PHE A 203 -0.34 -13.87 1.04
C PHE A 203 0.18 -13.14 -0.20
N GLN A 204 -0.72 -12.99 -1.16
CA GLN A 204 -0.47 -12.36 -2.43
C GLN A 204 -1.17 -11.01 -2.47
N ARG A 205 -0.56 -10.05 -3.18
CA ARG A 205 -1.21 -8.79 -3.56
C ARG A 205 -1.38 -8.72 -5.07
N TYR A 206 -2.41 -8.03 -5.52
CA TYR A 206 -2.62 -7.82 -6.94
C TYR A 206 -1.88 -6.56 -7.41
N SER A 207 -1.23 -6.67 -8.56
CA SER A 207 -0.51 -5.55 -9.18
C SER A 207 -0.73 -5.53 -10.68
N VAL A 208 -0.26 -4.46 -11.31
CA VAL A 208 -0.19 -4.33 -12.76
C VAL A 208 1.25 -4.10 -13.17
N TRP A 209 1.66 -4.75 -14.26
CA TRP A 209 2.97 -4.56 -14.87
C TRP A 209 2.82 -3.89 -16.22
N LEU A 210 3.55 -2.80 -16.42
CA LEU A 210 3.49 -2.02 -17.64
C LEU A 210 4.82 -2.12 -18.38
N PHE A 211 4.73 -2.49 -19.64
CA PHE A 211 5.81 -2.42 -20.60
C PHE A 211 5.47 -1.37 -21.64
N ILE A 212 6.22 -0.27 -21.62
CA ILE A 212 5.96 0.91 -22.43
C ILE A 212 6.96 0.94 -23.57
N PHE A 213 6.45 0.84 -24.79
CA PHE A 213 7.25 0.87 -26.01
C PHE A 213 7.07 2.20 -26.73
N ASN A 214 8.17 2.73 -27.25
CA ASN A 214 8.09 3.80 -28.24
C ASN A 214 7.79 3.21 -29.63
N ARG A 215 7.52 4.08 -30.61
CA ARG A 215 7.18 3.65 -31.98
C ARG A 215 8.34 3.02 -32.75
N LYS A 216 9.57 3.05 -32.21
CA LYS A 216 10.74 2.37 -32.78
C LYS A 216 10.87 0.92 -32.30
N GLY A 217 9.99 0.48 -31.40
CA GLY A 217 10.07 -0.83 -30.74
C GLY A 217 11.07 -0.86 -29.57
N GLU A 218 11.51 0.28 -29.07
CA GLU A 218 12.37 0.32 -27.88
C GLU A 218 11.49 0.36 -26.62
N MET A 219 11.80 -0.48 -25.64
CA MET A 219 11.12 -0.52 -24.36
C MET A 219 11.76 0.46 -23.38
N LEU A 220 10.94 1.20 -22.67
CA LEU A 220 11.35 2.07 -21.57
C LEU A 220 11.70 1.24 -20.33
N LEU A 221 12.85 1.49 -19.73
CA LEU A 221 13.23 0.95 -18.42
C LEU A 221 13.46 2.07 -17.42
N HIS A 222 13.06 1.85 -16.18
CA HIS A 222 13.26 2.80 -15.09
C HIS A 222 14.29 2.28 -14.09
N GLN A 223 15.22 3.14 -13.69
CA GLN A 223 16.04 2.90 -12.51
C GLN A 223 15.31 3.43 -11.28
N ARG A 224 15.02 2.59 -10.30
CA ARG A 224 14.21 2.97 -9.12
C ARG A 224 14.91 4.06 -8.29
N SER A 225 14.14 5.03 -7.81
CA SER A 225 14.69 6.15 -7.03
C SER A 225 15.26 5.71 -5.68
N LYS A 226 16.11 6.55 -5.09
CA LYS A 226 16.61 6.39 -3.72
C LYS A 226 15.53 6.54 -2.64
N LYS A 227 14.38 7.12 -3.01
CA LYS A 227 13.21 7.32 -2.12
C LYS A 227 12.24 6.15 -2.15
N ALA A 228 12.38 5.23 -3.11
CA ALA A 228 11.55 4.02 -3.17
C ALA A 228 11.63 3.27 -1.83
N THR A 229 10.65 2.42 -1.51
CA THR A 229 10.72 1.63 -0.26
C THR A 229 11.59 0.38 -0.43
N ASP A 230 11.65 -0.16 -1.65
CA ASP A 230 12.37 -1.37 -2.01
C ASP A 230 13.09 -1.23 -3.36
N ASN A 231 14.08 -2.12 -3.58
CA ASN A 231 14.83 -2.25 -4.83
C ASN A 231 15.51 -0.95 -5.30
N TRP A 232 16.07 -0.17 -4.38
CA TRP A 232 16.66 1.14 -4.67
C TRP A 232 17.75 1.05 -5.73
N GLU A 233 17.77 2.00 -6.66
CA GLU A 233 18.78 2.15 -7.70
C GLU A 233 18.89 0.97 -8.67
N LEU A 234 17.99 -0.02 -8.58
CA LEU A 234 17.92 -1.13 -9.51
C LEU A 234 17.09 -0.77 -10.74
N TRP A 235 17.46 -1.32 -11.89
CA TRP A 235 16.68 -1.24 -13.11
C TRP A 235 15.49 -2.20 -13.06
N ASP A 236 14.32 -1.69 -13.40
CA ASP A 236 13.03 -2.38 -13.39
C ASP A 236 12.30 -2.15 -14.73
N LYS A 237 11.16 -2.81 -14.91
CA LYS A 237 10.20 -2.57 -15.99
C LYS A 237 9.78 -1.09 -16.08
N SER A 238 9.04 -0.75 -17.14
CA SER A 238 8.67 0.64 -17.44
C SER A 238 7.83 1.29 -16.33
N ALA A 239 6.80 0.60 -15.83
CA ALA A 239 5.98 1.06 -14.71
C ALA A 239 5.25 -0.11 -14.06
N GLY A 240 4.67 0.12 -12.88
CA GLY A 240 3.77 -0.83 -12.25
C GLY A 240 3.55 -0.56 -10.77
N GLY A 241 2.34 -0.84 -10.32
CA GLY A 241 1.93 -0.63 -8.93
C GLY A 241 0.80 -1.57 -8.55
N HIS A 242 0.20 -1.30 -7.40
CA HIS A 242 -0.86 -2.15 -6.86
C HIS A 242 -2.22 -1.79 -7.46
N VAL A 243 -3.11 -2.77 -7.52
CA VAL A 243 -4.51 -2.51 -7.87
C VAL A 243 -5.20 -1.87 -6.67
N ASP A 244 -5.73 -0.66 -6.85
CA ASP A 244 -6.46 0.05 -5.81
C ASP A 244 -7.81 -0.61 -5.54
N ILE A 245 -8.27 -0.56 -4.30
CA ILE A 245 -9.57 -1.13 -3.88
C ILE A 245 -10.74 -0.45 -4.59
N GLY A 246 -10.60 0.83 -4.93
CA GLY A 246 -11.57 1.63 -5.65
C GLY A 246 -11.54 1.47 -7.17
N ASP A 247 -10.52 0.83 -7.73
CA ASP A 247 -10.42 0.65 -9.18
C ASP A 247 -11.39 -0.45 -9.66
N VAL A 248 -12.21 -0.11 -10.66
CA VAL A 248 -13.20 -1.02 -11.23
C VAL A 248 -12.58 -2.15 -12.07
N SER A 249 -11.32 -1.99 -12.48
CA SER A 249 -10.55 -2.99 -13.23
C SER A 249 -9.06 -2.71 -13.13
N THR A 250 -8.25 -3.74 -13.39
CA THR A 250 -6.78 -3.62 -13.44
C THR A 250 -6.31 -2.71 -14.57
N ALA A 251 -7.09 -2.58 -15.65
CA ALA A 251 -6.82 -1.63 -16.72
C ALA A 251 -6.84 -0.18 -16.23
N VAL A 252 -7.80 0.16 -15.35
CA VAL A 252 -7.87 1.49 -14.73
C VAL A 252 -6.66 1.75 -13.83
N SER A 253 -6.23 0.74 -13.07
CA SER A 253 -4.99 0.83 -12.28
C SER A 253 -3.78 1.03 -13.19
N ALA A 254 -3.68 0.30 -14.30
CA ALA A 254 -2.57 0.46 -15.24
C ALA A 254 -2.50 1.87 -15.84
N GLU A 255 -3.64 2.43 -16.27
CA GLU A 255 -3.70 3.81 -16.76
C GLU A 255 -3.29 4.84 -15.69
N ARG A 256 -3.69 4.63 -14.43
CA ARG A 256 -3.29 5.46 -13.30
C ARG A 256 -1.78 5.38 -13.06
N GLU A 257 -1.23 4.17 -12.97
CA GLU A 257 0.20 3.92 -12.76
C GLU A 257 1.07 4.50 -13.89
N LEU A 258 0.62 4.39 -15.15
CA LEU A 258 1.29 5.05 -16.28
C LEU A 258 1.43 6.55 -16.05
N ILE A 259 0.34 7.20 -15.62
CA ILE A 259 0.32 8.65 -15.42
C ILE A 259 1.20 9.06 -14.23
N GLU A 260 1.09 8.33 -13.12
CA GLU A 260 1.87 8.59 -11.91
C GLU A 260 3.38 8.44 -12.15
N GLU A 261 3.81 7.36 -12.81
CA GLU A 261 5.22 7.03 -13.04
C GLU A 261 5.89 7.89 -14.13
N LEU A 262 5.13 8.42 -15.10
CA LEU A 262 5.69 9.24 -16.18
C LEU A 262 5.49 10.73 -15.97
N TYR A 263 4.35 11.19 -15.46
CA TYR A 263 3.99 12.61 -15.53
C TYR A 263 3.89 13.31 -14.18
N LEU A 264 3.70 12.60 -13.07
CA LEU A 264 3.39 13.26 -11.79
C LEU A 264 4.55 13.21 -10.79
N PRO A 265 4.91 14.37 -10.19
CA PRO A 265 5.88 14.44 -9.11
C PRO A 265 5.26 14.61 -7.71
N ASN A 266 4.00 14.20 -7.46
CA ASN A 266 3.31 14.00 -6.15
C ASN A 266 1.78 14.15 -6.33
N ALA A 267 1.02 13.30 -5.65
CA ALA A 267 -0.36 13.38 -5.11
C ALA A 267 -1.32 14.57 -5.39
N GLU A 268 -1.28 15.26 -6.52
CA GLU A 268 -2.37 16.12 -7.00
C GLU A 268 -3.02 15.50 -8.22
N PHE A 269 -3.87 14.52 -7.95
CA PHE A 269 -4.96 14.15 -8.84
C PHE A 269 -5.91 15.35 -8.94
N THR A 270 -5.55 16.36 -9.70
CA THR A 270 -6.54 17.35 -10.10
C THR A 270 -7.47 16.65 -11.08
N LYS A 271 -8.72 16.52 -10.63
CA LYS A 271 -9.99 16.21 -11.31
C LYS A 271 -10.08 16.62 -12.80
N TYR A 272 -9.18 17.46 -13.28
CA TYR A 272 -9.01 17.95 -14.64
C TYR A 272 -8.39 16.95 -15.65
N MET A 273 -7.73 15.86 -15.22
CA MET A 273 -7.24 14.81 -16.15
C MET A 273 -8.14 13.56 -16.22
N MET A 274 -9.11 13.40 -15.29
CA MET A 274 -10.13 12.35 -15.44
C MET A 274 -11.00 12.55 -16.67
N GLU A 275 -11.16 13.79 -17.14
CA GLU A 275 -11.89 14.12 -18.36
C GLU A 275 -11.13 13.72 -19.64
N ASN A 276 -9.81 13.42 -19.58
CA ASN A 276 -8.98 13.03 -20.73
C ASN A 276 -8.53 11.55 -20.73
N ARG A 277 -9.05 10.68 -19.84
CA ARG A 277 -8.83 9.22 -19.98
C ARG A 277 -9.35 8.66 -21.31
N SER A 278 -10.19 9.42 -22.02
CA SER A 278 -10.61 9.18 -23.40
C SER A 278 -9.46 9.10 -24.42
N ASP A 279 -8.23 9.46 -24.05
CA ASP A 279 -7.08 9.47 -24.96
C ASP A 279 -6.20 8.20 -24.87
N ILE A 280 -6.49 7.27 -23.94
CA ILE A 280 -5.80 5.97 -23.84
C ILE A 280 -6.70 4.89 -24.46
N ILE A 281 -6.22 4.31 -25.56
CA ILE A 281 -7.00 3.35 -26.35
C ILE A 281 -6.69 1.92 -25.90
N ASN A 282 -7.71 1.23 -25.40
CA ASN A 282 -7.65 -0.19 -25.12
C ASN A 282 -7.84 -1.01 -26.40
N LEU A 283 -6.78 -1.66 -26.88
CA LEU A 283 -6.77 -2.48 -28.10
C LEU A 283 -7.13 -3.95 -27.83
N GLY A 284 -7.45 -4.31 -26.58
CA GLY A 284 -7.85 -5.64 -26.16
C GLY A 284 -6.68 -6.58 -25.84
N VAL A 285 -6.92 -7.89 -25.97
CA VAL A 285 -5.90 -8.92 -25.72
C VAL A 285 -4.83 -8.91 -26.80
N TRP A 286 -3.55 -8.89 -26.42
CA TRP A 286 -2.46 -9.24 -27.33
C TRP A 286 -2.49 -10.74 -27.62
N ASN A 287 -3.08 -11.11 -28.74
CA ASN A 287 -3.03 -12.48 -29.25
C ASN A 287 -3.05 -12.50 -30.79
N PRO A 288 -1.95 -12.10 -31.44
CA PRO A 288 -1.89 -12.01 -32.90
C PRO A 288 -2.20 -13.35 -33.59
N LYS A 289 -1.78 -14.46 -32.99
CA LYS A 289 -2.03 -15.83 -33.50
C LYS A 289 -3.53 -16.15 -33.59
N LYS A 290 -4.34 -15.75 -32.60
CA LYS A 290 -5.80 -15.97 -32.62
C LYS A 290 -6.57 -14.86 -33.36
N ARG A 291 -6.12 -13.60 -33.29
CA ARG A 291 -6.81 -12.43 -33.88
C ARG A 291 -6.53 -12.24 -35.38
N GLY A 292 -5.44 -12.81 -35.88
CA GLY A 292 -4.88 -12.51 -37.19
C GLY A 292 -3.98 -11.28 -37.13
N TYR A 293 -2.76 -11.42 -37.64
CA TYR A 293 -1.73 -10.37 -37.57
C TYR A 293 -2.17 -9.08 -38.27
N GLU A 294 -2.75 -9.15 -39.46
CA GLU A 294 -3.20 -7.98 -40.22
C GLU A 294 -4.22 -7.14 -39.44
N ARG A 295 -5.12 -7.81 -38.70
CA ARG A 295 -6.11 -7.12 -37.87
C ARG A 295 -5.45 -6.37 -36.72
N VAL A 296 -4.51 -7.00 -36.03
CA VAL A 296 -3.79 -6.36 -34.91
C VAL A 296 -2.96 -5.17 -35.41
N LEU A 297 -2.30 -5.29 -36.57
CA LEU A 297 -1.57 -4.19 -37.18
C LEU A 297 -2.51 -3.05 -37.61
N SER A 298 -3.68 -3.37 -38.17
CA SER A 298 -4.69 -2.36 -38.50
C SER A 298 -5.18 -1.62 -37.26
N ASP A 299 -5.41 -2.31 -36.15
CA ASP A 299 -5.79 -1.69 -34.88
C ASP A 299 -4.72 -0.69 -34.40
N ILE A 300 -3.42 -1.01 -34.61
CA ILE A 300 -2.31 -0.12 -34.27
C ILE A 300 -2.20 1.09 -35.21
N HIS A 301 -2.44 0.91 -36.52
CA HIS A 301 -2.44 2.01 -37.48
C HIS A 301 -3.54 3.05 -37.25
N ASN A 302 -4.64 2.66 -36.61
CA ASN A 302 -5.85 3.47 -36.52
C ASN A 302 -5.81 4.55 -35.42
N PHE A 303 -4.78 4.58 -34.56
CA PHE A 303 -4.64 5.63 -33.55
C PHE A 303 -3.64 6.73 -33.94
N GLY A 304 -3.98 7.96 -33.60
CA GLY A 304 -3.27 9.18 -33.99
C GLY A 304 -1.86 9.29 -33.42
N PRO A 305 -1.06 10.27 -33.88
CA PRO A 305 0.32 10.48 -33.42
C PRO A 305 0.43 10.87 -31.93
N TYR A 306 -0.69 11.28 -31.32
CA TYR A 306 -0.76 11.77 -29.93
C TYR A 306 -1.42 10.78 -28.97
N ASP A 307 -1.94 9.66 -29.49
CA ASP A 307 -2.73 8.74 -28.69
C ASP A 307 -1.82 7.75 -27.96
N TRP A 308 -2.15 7.50 -26.71
CA TRP A 308 -1.65 6.34 -25.99
C TRP A 308 -2.53 5.14 -26.35
N ALA A 309 -1.92 3.96 -26.46
CA ALA A 309 -2.68 2.74 -26.63
C ALA A 309 -2.07 1.60 -25.85
N TYR A 310 -2.86 0.60 -25.49
CA TYR A 310 -2.34 -0.62 -24.88
C TYR A 310 -3.07 -1.88 -25.30
N PHE A 311 -2.35 -2.98 -25.23
CA PHE A 311 -2.92 -4.31 -25.12
C PHE A 311 -2.72 -4.85 -23.70
N TYR A 312 -3.50 -5.85 -23.32
CA TYR A 312 -3.23 -6.67 -22.14
C TYR A 312 -2.93 -8.12 -22.54
N LEU A 313 -2.15 -8.82 -21.72
CA LEU A 313 -1.88 -10.25 -21.91
C LEU A 313 -2.98 -11.09 -21.25
N ASP A 314 -3.24 -12.25 -21.85
CA ASP A 314 -4.23 -13.19 -21.33
C ASP A 314 -3.67 -13.96 -20.13
N GLY A 315 -4.33 -13.83 -18.99
CA GLY A 315 -3.97 -14.50 -17.74
C GLY A 315 -2.92 -13.74 -16.91
N PRO A 316 -3.13 -13.61 -15.59
CA PRO A 316 -2.18 -12.94 -14.73
C PRO A 316 -0.95 -13.82 -14.45
N ILE A 317 0.17 -13.17 -14.14
CA ILE A 317 1.40 -13.80 -13.68
C ILE A 317 1.39 -13.87 -12.16
N SER A 318 1.46 -15.08 -11.60
CA SER A 318 1.63 -15.28 -10.16
C SER A 318 3.08 -15.67 -9.85
N ARG A 319 3.76 -14.90 -8.98
CA ARG A 319 5.13 -15.24 -8.57
C ARG A 319 5.49 -14.72 -7.18
N THR A 320 6.55 -15.30 -6.63
CA THR A 320 7.31 -14.73 -5.50
C THR A 320 8.47 -13.91 -6.04
N SER A 321 8.62 -12.68 -5.56
CA SER A 321 9.74 -11.81 -5.88
C SER A 321 10.58 -11.51 -4.64
N LYS A 322 11.91 -11.50 -4.82
CA LYS A 322 12.87 -11.07 -3.82
C LYS A 322 13.07 -9.56 -3.91
N ARG A 323 12.78 -8.86 -2.82
CA ARG A 323 12.89 -7.41 -2.70
C ARG A 323 14.08 -7.05 -1.81
N ARG A 324 14.95 -6.20 -2.34
CA ARG A 324 16.01 -5.58 -1.54
C ARG A 324 15.39 -4.48 -0.71
N TYR A 325 15.61 -4.53 0.61
CA TYR A 325 15.02 -3.61 1.55
C TYR A 325 16.10 -2.98 2.42
N ARG A 326 15.98 -1.66 2.65
CA ARG A 326 16.85 -0.94 3.57
C ARG A 326 15.99 -0.16 4.55
N ASN A 327 16.10 -0.47 5.85
CA ASN A 327 15.35 0.24 6.88
C ASN A 327 15.82 1.70 7.05
N ASN A 328 17.03 2.04 6.61
CA ASN A 328 17.61 3.39 6.61
C ASN A 328 18.79 3.42 5.61
N PRO A 329 19.11 4.58 4.97
CA PRO A 329 20.30 4.78 4.13
C PRO A 329 21.66 4.31 4.67
N ASN A 330 21.79 3.97 5.96
CA ASN A 330 23.02 3.43 6.55
C ASN A 330 22.91 1.96 6.98
N ALA A 331 21.73 1.35 6.95
CA ALA A 331 21.52 -0.03 7.39
C ALA A 331 22.09 -1.05 6.38
N LYS A 332 22.38 -2.28 6.83
CA LYS A 332 22.73 -3.39 5.92
C LYS A 332 21.51 -3.75 5.07
N MET A 333 21.74 -4.01 3.78
CA MET A 333 20.67 -4.42 2.87
C MET A 333 20.09 -5.78 3.30
N GLY A 334 18.78 -5.83 3.53
CA GLY A 334 18.05 -7.06 3.77
C GLY A 334 17.33 -7.54 2.51
N ILE A 335 16.90 -8.80 2.52
CA ILE A 335 16.01 -9.35 1.49
C ILE A 335 14.69 -9.71 2.16
N LYS A 336 13.59 -9.29 1.54
CA LYS A 336 12.24 -9.72 1.91
C LYS A 336 11.59 -10.36 0.69
N GLU A 337 10.77 -11.36 0.91
CA GLU A 337 9.98 -11.98 -0.15
C GLU A 337 8.57 -11.40 -0.16
N THR A 338 7.98 -11.33 -1.33
CA THR A 338 6.59 -10.87 -1.50
C THR A 338 6.00 -11.56 -2.71
N LYS A 339 4.74 -11.98 -2.58
CA LYS A 339 4.03 -12.70 -3.63
C LYS A 339 3.05 -11.78 -4.32
N PHE A 340 2.96 -11.89 -5.64
CA PHE A 340 2.11 -11.05 -6.46
C PHE A 340 1.34 -11.88 -7.46
N ILE A 341 0.15 -11.39 -7.78
CA ILE A 341 -0.58 -11.72 -9.00
C ILE A 341 -0.56 -10.44 -9.84
N SER A 342 -0.08 -10.50 -11.08
CA SER A 342 0.08 -9.32 -11.92
C SER A 342 -0.57 -9.48 -13.29
N ASP A 343 -1.48 -8.57 -13.61
CA ASP A 343 -1.90 -8.38 -15.00
C ASP A 343 -0.82 -7.60 -15.75
N VAL A 344 -0.61 -7.95 -17.02
CA VAL A 344 0.44 -7.37 -17.84
C VAL A 344 -0.16 -6.54 -18.97
N PHE A 345 0.36 -5.33 -19.12
CA PHE A 345 -0.06 -4.36 -20.13
C PHE A 345 1.12 -3.97 -21.02
N LEU A 346 0.88 -3.97 -22.33
CA LEU A 346 1.81 -3.57 -23.38
C LEU A 346 1.36 -2.22 -23.94
N PHE A 347 1.99 -1.15 -23.48
CA PHE A 347 1.67 0.21 -23.88
C PHE A 347 2.50 0.65 -25.08
N ILE A 348 1.88 1.45 -25.94
CA ILE A 348 2.49 2.13 -27.07
C ILE A 348 2.41 3.63 -26.80
N ALA A 349 3.56 4.27 -26.72
CA ALA A 349 3.64 5.70 -26.46
C ALA A 349 3.34 6.54 -27.71
N PRO A 350 2.81 7.75 -27.52
CA PRO A 350 2.69 8.73 -28.60
C PRO A 350 4.05 9.08 -29.19
N ALA A 351 4.04 9.54 -30.43
CA ALA A 351 5.25 9.99 -31.09
C ALA A 351 5.89 11.15 -30.30
N LYS A 352 7.22 11.19 -30.26
CA LYS A 352 8.06 12.23 -29.63
C LYS A 352 8.03 12.28 -28.10
N ILE A 353 7.21 11.47 -27.41
CA ILE A 353 7.16 11.47 -25.94
C ILE A 353 8.37 10.73 -25.36
N ILE A 354 8.68 9.54 -25.87
CA ILE A 354 9.83 8.70 -25.45
C ILE A 354 10.63 8.20 -26.66
N ASP A 355 10.82 9.04 -27.67
CA ASP A 355 11.60 8.67 -28.88
C ASP A 355 13.12 8.79 -28.68
N SER A 356 13.56 9.34 -27.55
CA SER A 356 14.97 9.39 -27.15
C SER A 356 15.10 9.34 -25.63
N GLU A 357 16.27 8.93 -25.13
CA GLU A 357 16.54 8.94 -23.69
C GLU A 357 16.46 10.36 -23.11
N GLU A 358 16.83 11.38 -23.87
CA GLU A 358 16.69 12.78 -23.44
C GLU A 358 15.21 13.16 -23.25
N ALA A 359 14.33 12.73 -24.15
CA ALA A 359 12.89 12.95 -24.03
C ALA A 359 12.31 12.18 -22.83
N ALA A 360 12.69 10.90 -22.68
CA ALA A 360 12.26 10.08 -21.56
C ALA A 360 12.72 10.66 -20.20
N ASN A 361 13.95 11.16 -20.10
CA ASN A 361 14.47 11.75 -18.86
C ASN A 361 13.86 13.13 -18.53
N LYS A 362 13.15 13.78 -19.47
CA LYS A 362 12.38 15.02 -19.19
C LYS A 362 11.03 14.77 -18.53
N LEU A 363 10.54 13.52 -18.53
CA LEU A 363 9.30 13.13 -17.89
C LEU A 363 9.41 13.28 -16.36
N SER A 364 8.37 13.82 -15.71
CA SER A 364 8.38 14.32 -14.34
C SER A 364 8.05 13.30 -13.24
N GLY A 365 7.99 12.00 -13.54
CA GLY A 365 7.72 10.97 -12.53
C GLY A 365 8.75 10.91 -11.38
N GLU A 366 8.27 10.86 -10.14
CA GLU A 366 9.08 10.89 -8.90
C GLU A 366 9.85 9.60 -8.58
N VAL A 367 9.47 8.48 -9.21
CA VAL A 367 9.88 7.13 -8.80
C VAL A 367 11.11 6.63 -9.56
N SER A 368 11.56 7.35 -10.60
CA SER A 368 12.75 7.00 -11.39
C SER A 368 13.94 7.93 -11.11
N LEU A 369 15.12 7.35 -10.87
CA LEU A 369 16.40 8.06 -10.83
C LEU A 369 16.89 8.39 -12.24
N ASN A 370 16.80 7.41 -13.14
CA ASN A 370 17.21 7.48 -14.54
C ASN A 370 16.24 6.65 -15.40
N ARG A 371 16.18 6.97 -16.70
CA ARG A 371 15.44 6.17 -17.70
C ARG A 371 16.34 5.84 -18.89
N THR A 372 16.15 4.65 -19.47
CA THR A 372 16.81 4.21 -20.71
C THR A 372 15.80 3.59 -21.66
N LEU A 373 16.09 3.64 -22.95
CA LEU A 373 15.31 3.01 -24.01
C LEU A 373 16.18 1.95 -24.66
N LYS A 374 15.70 0.71 -24.69
CA LYS A 374 16.43 -0.42 -25.25
C LYS A 374 15.49 -1.36 -25.98
N THR A 375 15.96 -1.92 -27.10
CA THR A 375 15.30 -3.06 -27.72
C THR A 375 15.41 -4.29 -26.82
N ILE A 376 14.51 -5.26 -26.97
CA ILE A 376 14.54 -6.50 -26.17
C ILE A 376 15.90 -7.24 -26.29
N PRO A 377 16.51 -7.38 -27.49
CA PRO A 377 17.84 -7.98 -27.61
C PRO A 377 18.94 -7.22 -26.85
N GLU A 378 18.92 -5.89 -26.83
CA GLU A 378 19.89 -5.09 -26.08
C GLU A 378 19.74 -5.26 -24.57
N ILE A 379 18.50 -5.41 -24.07
CA ILE A 379 18.23 -5.67 -22.65
C ILE A 379 18.78 -7.05 -22.27
N VAL A 380 18.52 -8.07 -23.10
CA VAL A 380 19.03 -9.43 -22.88
C VAL A 380 20.55 -9.43 -22.84
N HIS A 381 21.20 -8.82 -23.82
CA HIS A 381 22.66 -8.73 -23.86
C HIS A 381 23.22 -8.03 -22.62
N TRP A 382 22.58 -6.94 -22.19
CA TRP A 382 22.99 -6.23 -20.98
C TRP A 382 22.87 -7.10 -19.71
N ILE A 383 21.79 -7.87 -19.58
CA ILE A 383 21.61 -8.81 -18.47
C ILE A 383 22.65 -9.92 -18.51
N GLU A 384 22.93 -10.50 -19.68
CA GLU A 384 23.95 -11.55 -19.85
C GLU A 384 25.36 -11.04 -19.50
N ASP A 385 25.69 -9.81 -19.91
CA ASP A 385 26.95 -9.16 -19.58
C ASP A 385 27.11 -8.97 -18.08
N GLU A 386 26.09 -8.49 -17.36
CA GLU A 386 26.16 -8.33 -15.90
C GLU A 386 26.15 -9.67 -15.16
N LYS A 387 25.44 -10.67 -15.70
CA LYS A 387 25.45 -12.04 -15.20
C LYS A 387 26.82 -12.69 -15.33
N SER A 388 27.56 -12.43 -16.42
CA SER A 388 28.93 -12.91 -16.59
C SER A 388 29.90 -12.34 -15.54
N LYS A 389 29.56 -11.20 -14.94
CA LYS A 389 30.30 -10.54 -13.84
C LYS A 389 29.78 -10.93 -12.46
N GLY A 390 28.66 -11.64 -12.36
CA GLY A 390 27.97 -11.99 -11.11
C GLY A 390 27.30 -10.80 -10.41
N ASN A 391 26.90 -9.77 -11.17
CA ASN A 391 26.35 -8.52 -10.66
C ASN A 391 24.88 -8.30 -11.01
N GLU A 392 24.21 -9.25 -11.68
CA GLU A 392 22.87 -9.04 -12.23
C GLU A 392 21.83 -8.66 -11.16
N THR A 393 21.92 -9.24 -9.96
CA THR A 393 21.02 -8.92 -8.83
C THR A 393 21.35 -7.60 -8.13
N GLU A 394 22.52 -7.02 -8.44
CA GLU A 394 22.96 -5.71 -7.97
C GLU A 394 22.62 -4.59 -8.96
N VAL A 395 22.27 -4.93 -10.20
CA VAL A 395 21.92 -3.99 -11.27
C VAL A 395 20.42 -4.00 -11.58
N PHE A 396 19.80 -5.18 -11.59
CA PHE A 396 18.41 -5.37 -11.99
C PHE A 396 17.55 -5.83 -10.83
N THR A 397 16.28 -5.46 -10.88
CA THR A 397 15.26 -6.05 -10.01
C THR A 397 15.04 -7.51 -10.37
N ASP A 398 14.72 -8.29 -9.35
CA ASP A 398 14.28 -9.68 -9.51
C ASP A 398 13.01 -9.81 -10.37
N ASP A 399 12.21 -8.75 -10.50
CA ASP A 399 11.10 -8.69 -11.46
C ASP A 399 11.60 -8.62 -12.90
N LEU A 400 12.49 -7.68 -13.23
CA LEU A 400 12.99 -7.52 -14.60
C LEU A 400 13.74 -8.76 -15.09
N LEU A 401 14.53 -9.39 -14.22
CA LEU A 401 15.21 -10.67 -14.54
C LEU A 401 14.19 -11.77 -14.86
N TYR A 402 13.13 -11.91 -14.06
CA TYR A 402 12.08 -12.88 -14.31
C TYR A 402 11.32 -12.59 -15.61
N ILE A 403 10.98 -11.33 -15.87
CA ILE A 403 10.28 -10.90 -17.09
C ILE A 403 11.11 -11.27 -18.32
N MET A 404 12.42 -11.02 -18.31
CA MET A 404 13.28 -11.34 -19.45
C MET A 404 13.52 -12.83 -19.63
N ASP A 405 13.35 -13.65 -18.59
CA ASP A 405 13.40 -15.11 -18.71
C ASP A 405 12.06 -15.69 -19.24
N TYR A 406 10.94 -15.18 -18.73
CA TYR A 406 9.62 -15.76 -18.97
C TYR A 406 8.86 -15.14 -20.16
N MET A 407 9.07 -13.85 -20.44
CA MET A 407 8.24 -13.07 -21.36
C MET A 407 8.99 -12.57 -22.60
N ARG A 408 10.28 -12.87 -22.73
CA ARG A 408 11.14 -12.38 -23.81
C ARG A 408 10.50 -12.49 -25.19
N ASP A 409 10.10 -13.70 -25.59
CA ASP A 409 9.56 -13.94 -26.92
C ASP A 409 8.31 -13.10 -27.21
N THR A 410 7.47 -12.89 -26.19
CA THR A 410 6.25 -12.08 -26.33
C THR A 410 6.59 -10.60 -26.46
N LEU A 411 7.53 -10.10 -25.66
CA LEU A 411 7.98 -8.70 -25.71
C LEU A 411 8.74 -8.41 -27.01
N GLU A 412 9.54 -9.36 -27.50
CA GLU A 412 10.28 -9.28 -28.75
C GLU A 412 9.32 -9.28 -29.95
N GLU A 413 8.34 -10.20 -29.99
CA GLU A 413 7.28 -10.20 -31.01
C GLU A 413 6.52 -8.87 -31.01
N PHE A 414 6.12 -8.36 -29.84
CA PHE A 414 5.42 -7.08 -29.74
C PHE A 414 6.28 -5.93 -30.26
N SER A 415 7.51 -5.81 -29.77
CA SER A 415 8.51 -4.81 -30.17
C SER A 415 8.70 -4.76 -31.70
N GLU A 416 8.91 -5.92 -32.33
CA GLU A 416 9.10 -6.01 -33.78
C GLU A 416 7.87 -5.53 -34.55
N LYS A 417 6.66 -5.89 -34.10
CA LYS A 417 5.43 -5.46 -34.76
C LYS A 417 5.19 -3.96 -34.65
N ILE A 418 5.46 -3.36 -33.49
CA ILE A 418 5.43 -1.90 -33.33
C ILE A 418 6.41 -1.23 -34.29
N LYS A 419 7.66 -1.70 -34.32
CA LYS A 419 8.69 -1.16 -35.20
C LYS A 419 8.28 -1.22 -36.67
N VAL A 420 7.79 -2.36 -37.15
CA VAL A 420 7.33 -2.52 -38.55
C VAL A 420 6.19 -1.56 -38.87
N THR A 421 5.21 -1.42 -37.97
CA THR A 421 4.01 -0.61 -38.19
C THR A 421 4.31 0.88 -38.34
N PHE A 422 5.32 1.40 -37.65
CA PHE A 422 5.66 2.83 -37.64
C PHE A 422 6.97 3.18 -38.36
N SER A 423 7.63 2.21 -39.01
CA SER A 423 8.80 2.45 -39.87
C SER A 423 8.42 2.72 -41.33
N GLU A 424 7.16 2.48 -41.70
CA GLU A 424 6.54 2.91 -42.97
C GLU A 424 6.04 4.37 -42.86
#